data_AF-A0A0W7WEA3-F1
#
_entry.id   AF-A0A0W7WEA3-F1
#
_cell.length_a   1.000
_cell.length_b   1.000
_cell.length_c   1.000
_cell.angle_alpha   90.00
_cell.angle_beta   90.00
_cell.angle_gamma   90.00
#
_symmetry.space_group_name_H-M   'P 1'
#
loop_
_entity.id
_entity.type
_entity.pdbx_description
1 polymer ?
#
loop_
_entity_poly.entity_id
_entity_poly.type
_entity_poly.pdbx_seq_one_letter_code
_entity_poly.pdbx_strand_id
1 'polypeptide(L)'
;MPGVSTAAIHATLERSRPTLGQGVLLLPAVGRFQWWRAHVTNMTTAPVDSFPEAQQLALDGIRRNAERIAVWMAKRPEHTIIVSDEALLADRLAHPGGSTLFDWGARILPAVTEAFAAFDLTYVIYAGDEERWLNDCYRRHAVTEGRASGFRDWHDTLPETLSLTDGLDRLDAVAGAPLYRVTPQEEERAGRAPGSMLLRQAGLVPDPVAPAVLSIRAAGDGVERVVLHVGTHKTGTTSIQVTCHENREALADQGLFYPDLGSPGRHAALSVPFHETLVPRQFHHLFGTDKAVMDEVAQGYWDMVAQQLWQRPGTRTLLLSTEYFTRIDRHDALVAQLRRLCPEARIEAICYLRPAPGYYLSDLQQHLLASGRVDWPVNLDWASHMRAWAATMPLTTRAFEPAALTAGDAVTDFLTWMAGDGPVPELPSSRRNESLSAEAMEILRSYRRTLYPDREDVFTQDSIRLRRLLQEMDARLPGPQGKARATLWPEVRDLAILRNAADLAELRDTFGVTFSDPALYDTAAAEARLAESGLKLSANPSLRRIVRISSRRLEQLHMHLLHELVEKPPHA
;
A
#
# COMPACT_ATOMS: atom_id res chain seq x y z
N MET A 1 -23.64 -7.05 2.79
CA MET A 1 -23.15 -6.90 4.16
C MET A 1 -21.67 -6.58 4.14
N PRO A 2 -21.11 -5.95 5.19
CA PRO A 2 -19.69 -5.86 5.36
C PRO A 2 -19.08 -7.28 5.24
N GLY A 3 -18.05 -7.46 4.41
CA GLY A 3 -17.25 -8.69 4.34
C GLY A 3 -17.49 -9.46 3.06
N VAL A 4 -18.58 -9.14 2.35
CA VAL A 4 -18.81 -9.62 1.00
C VAL A 4 -18.28 -8.59 0.00
N SER A 5 -17.54 -9.05 -1.02
CA SER A 5 -17.03 -8.19 -2.10
C SER A 5 -18.18 -7.61 -2.94
N THR A 6 -18.76 -6.52 -2.44
CA THR A 6 -19.84 -5.79 -3.11
C THR A 6 -19.34 -5.17 -4.41
N ALA A 7 -18.04 -4.89 -4.50
CA ALA A 7 -17.39 -4.46 -5.74
C ALA A 7 -17.46 -5.52 -6.86
N ALA A 8 -17.27 -6.81 -6.54
CA ALA A 8 -17.41 -7.88 -7.53
C ALA A 8 -18.86 -7.99 -8.04
N ILE A 9 -19.84 -7.87 -7.14
CA ILE A 9 -21.27 -7.84 -7.50
C ILE A 9 -21.58 -6.62 -8.37
N HIS A 10 -21.17 -5.41 -7.98
CA HIS A 10 -21.36 -4.18 -8.77
C HIS A 10 -20.75 -4.27 -10.17
N ALA A 11 -19.54 -4.84 -10.28
CA ALA A 11 -18.88 -5.03 -11.58
C ALA A 11 -19.64 -6.02 -12.48
N THR A 12 -20.18 -7.12 -11.91
CA THR A 12 -21.05 -8.03 -12.66
C THR A 12 -22.31 -7.33 -13.13
N LEU A 13 -22.94 -6.52 -12.27
CA LEU A 13 -24.12 -5.74 -12.63
C LEU A 13 -23.82 -4.77 -13.79
N GLU A 14 -22.77 -3.94 -13.69
CA GLU A 14 -22.40 -2.99 -14.76
C GLU A 14 -22.03 -3.68 -16.07
N ARG A 15 -21.32 -4.82 -16.03
CA ARG A 15 -21.01 -5.60 -17.25
C ARG A 15 -22.25 -6.24 -17.88
N SER A 16 -23.25 -6.56 -17.08
CA SER A 16 -24.51 -7.12 -17.58
C SER A 16 -25.40 -6.03 -18.20
N ARG A 17 -25.14 -4.74 -17.91
CA ARG A 17 -25.96 -3.61 -18.37
C ARG A 17 -26.29 -3.60 -19.88
N PRO A 18 -25.37 -3.92 -20.81
CA PRO A 18 -25.69 -3.99 -22.23
C PRO A 18 -26.72 -5.09 -22.59
N THR A 19 -26.79 -6.14 -21.78
CA THR A 19 -27.69 -7.29 -21.98
C THR A 19 -29.01 -7.17 -21.22
N LEU A 20 -29.13 -6.23 -20.27
CA LEU A 20 -30.28 -6.13 -19.36
C LEU A 20 -31.54 -5.45 -19.95
N GLY A 21 -31.55 -5.12 -21.24
CA GLY A 21 -32.68 -4.44 -21.87
C GLY A 21 -32.90 -3.00 -21.38
N GLN A 22 -33.74 -2.22 -22.07
CA GLN A 22 -33.94 -0.79 -21.77
C GLN A 22 -34.81 -0.52 -20.52
N GLY A 23 -35.32 -1.56 -19.85
CA GLY A 23 -36.23 -1.45 -18.71
C GLY A 23 -35.60 -1.59 -17.32
N VAL A 24 -34.26 -1.66 -17.22
CA VAL A 24 -33.54 -1.95 -15.97
C VAL A 24 -32.59 -0.81 -15.61
N LEU A 25 -32.67 -0.35 -14.35
CA LEU A 25 -31.72 0.61 -13.79
C LEU A 25 -30.89 -0.01 -12.67
N LEU A 26 -29.57 0.04 -12.82
CA LEU A 26 -28.61 -0.37 -11.79
C LEU A 26 -28.08 0.87 -11.06
N LEU A 27 -28.15 0.87 -9.73
CA LEU A 27 -27.68 1.96 -8.88
C LEU A 27 -26.60 1.45 -7.91
N PRO A 28 -25.30 1.64 -8.24
CA PRO A 28 -24.25 1.46 -7.25
C PRO A 28 -24.30 2.62 -6.24
N ALA A 29 -24.22 2.31 -4.94
CA ALA A 29 -24.23 3.30 -3.87
C ALA A 29 -23.03 4.29 -3.89
N VAL A 30 -22.02 4.05 -4.75
CA VAL A 30 -20.73 4.78 -4.76
C VAL A 30 -20.75 6.08 -5.60
N GLY A 31 -21.90 6.47 -6.16
CA GLY A 31 -22.04 7.64 -7.04
C GLY A 31 -22.89 8.81 -6.50
N ARG A 32 -23.72 9.43 -7.35
CA ARG A 32 -24.63 10.56 -7.05
C ARG A 32 -25.60 10.36 -5.86
N PHE A 33 -25.59 9.20 -5.21
CA PHE A 33 -26.38 8.79 -4.05
C PHE A 33 -25.57 8.63 -2.75
N GLN A 34 -24.40 9.29 -2.63
CA GLN A 34 -23.55 9.36 -1.42
C GLN A 34 -24.26 9.71 -0.09
N TRP A 35 -25.52 10.14 -0.13
CA TRP A 35 -26.28 10.66 1.01
C TRP A 35 -26.78 9.54 1.93
N TRP A 36 -26.97 8.33 1.38
CA TRP A 36 -27.24 7.12 2.16
C TRP A 36 -26.04 6.78 3.07
N ARG A 37 -24.84 6.74 2.48
CA ARG A 37 -23.57 6.46 3.17
C ARG A 37 -23.18 7.56 4.17
N ALA A 38 -23.36 8.84 3.81
CA ALA A 38 -23.01 9.97 4.68
C ALA A 38 -23.81 10.02 6.00
N HIS A 39 -25.05 9.50 6.01
CA HIS A 39 -25.83 9.40 7.25
C HIS A 39 -25.40 8.16 8.03
N VAL A 40 -25.36 6.97 7.42
CA VAL A 40 -24.96 5.73 8.10
C VAL A 40 -23.55 5.81 8.70
N THR A 41 -22.58 6.43 8.02
CA THR A 41 -21.20 6.57 8.52
C THR A 41 -21.01 7.68 9.57
N ASN A 42 -21.76 8.80 9.52
CA ASN A 42 -21.72 9.84 10.56
C ASN A 42 -22.49 9.44 11.84
N MET A 43 -23.38 8.45 11.75
CA MET A 43 -24.21 7.95 12.85
C MET A 43 -23.46 7.01 13.80
N THR A 44 -22.42 6.33 13.32
CA THR A 44 -21.83 5.15 13.98
C THR A 44 -20.51 5.46 14.70
N THR A 45 -20.07 6.73 14.66
CA THR A 45 -18.83 7.23 15.27
C THR A 45 -19.04 8.04 16.56
N ALA A 46 -20.28 8.44 16.88
CA ALA A 46 -20.58 9.14 18.14
C ALA A 46 -20.85 8.11 19.27
N PRO A 47 -20.52 8.39 20.55
CA PRO A 47 -20.87 7.49 21.67
C PRO A 47 -22.39 7.40 21.79
N VAL A 48 -22.97 6.26 21.40
CA VAL A 48 -24.42 6.09 21.20
C VAL A 48 -25.19 5.82 22.49
N ASP A 49 -24.51 5.41 23.57
CA ASP A 49 -25.16 5.04 24.85
C ASP A 49 -25.82 6.20 25.60
N SER A 50 -25.64 7.44 25.19
CA SER A 50 -26.10 8.60 25.95
C SER A 50 -27.38 9.27 25.42
N PHE A 51 -27.86 8.96 24.20
CA PHE A 51 -28.95 9.73 23.60
C PHE A 51 -29.89 8.92 22.67
N PRO A 52 -31.00 8.35 23.18
CA PRO A 52 -32.07 7.75 22.37
C PRO A 52 -32.61 8.66 21.26
N GLU A 53 -32.59 9.98 21.49
CA GLU A 53 -33.00 11.01 20.54
C GLU A 53 -32.13 11.03 19.27
N ALA A 54 -30.81 10.78 19.39
CA ALA A 54 -29.90 10.77 18.25
C ALA A 54 -30.15 9.56 17.33
N GLN A 55 -30.47 8.39 17.91
CA GLN A 55 -30.84 7.20 17.14
C GLN A 55 -32.17 7.39 16.41
N GLN A 56 -33.15 8.04 17.04
CA GLN A 56 -34.43 8.33 16.41
C GLN A 56 -34.28 9.34 15.27
N LEU A 57 -33.51 10.41 15.49
CA LEU A 57 -33.22 11.42 14.46
C LEU A 57 -32.52 10.80 13.23
N ALA A 58 -31.63 9.84 13.46
CA ALA A 58 -30.95 9.08 12.43
C ALA A 58 -31.93 8.24 11.59
N LEU A 59 -32.80 7.47 12.24
CA LEU A 59 -33.83 6.69 11.55
C LEU A 59 -34.80 7.56 10.76
N ASP A 60 -35.20 8.71 11.32
CA ASP A 60 -36.05 9.67 10.60
C ASP A 60 -35.34 10.22 9.36
N GLY A 61 -34.01 10.41 9.43
CA GLY A 61 -33.18 10.77 8.28
C GLY A 61 -33.15 9.71 7.19
N ILE A 62 -33.00 8.44 7.57
CA ILE A 62 -33.05 7.29 6.66
C ILE A 62 -34.42 7.21 5.98
N ARG A 63 -35.52 7.30 6.75
CA ARG A 63 -36.89 7.27 6.23
C ARG A 63 -37.11 8.38 5.19
N ARG A 64 -36.77 9.63 5.53
CA ARG A 64 -36.89 10.76 4.58
C ARG A 64 -36.09 10.56 3.30
N ASN A 65 -34.89 9.97 3.39
CA ASN A 65 -34.08 9.70 2.21
C ASN A 65 -34.65 8.55 1.36
N ALA A 66 -35.11 7.47 2.00
CA ALA A 66 -35.79 6.38 1.32
C ALA A 66 -37.04 6.88 0.57
N GLU A 67 -37.87 7.72 1.21
CA GLU A 67 -39.05 8.33 0.57
C GLU A 67 -38.68 9.20 -0.63
N ARG A 68 -37.61 10.01 -0.53
CA ARG A 68 -37.12 10.82 -1.66
C ARG A 68 -36.66 9.95 -2.83
N ILE A 69 -36.00 8.83 -2.55
CA ILE A 69 -35.56 7.86 -3.55
C ILE A 69 -36.80 7.19 -4.17
N ALA A 70 -37.77 6.75 -3.38
CA ALA A 70 -39.02 6.17 -3.85
C ALA A 70 -39.78 7.13 -4.80
N VAL A 71 -39.91 8.41 -4.43
CA VAL A 71 -40.54 9.44 -5.29
C VAL A 71 -39.76 9.66 -6.59
N TRP A 72 -38.44 9.63 -6.52
CA TRP A 72 -37.59 9.74 -7.71
C TRP A 72 -37.70 8.49 -8.61
N MET A 73 -37.74 7.29 -8.01
CA MET A 73 -37.91 6.00 -8.69
C MET A 73 -39.28 5.90 -9.35
N ALA A 74 -40.34 6.44 -8.74
CA ALA A 74 -41.69 6.39 -9.31
C ALA A 74 -41.84 7.19 -10.62
N LYS A 75 -40.88 8.09 -10.91
CA LYS A 75 -40.83 8.90 -12.14
C LYS A 75 -39.97 8.27 -13.23
N ARG A 76 -39.41 7.10 -12.98
CA ARG A 76 -38.50 6.40 -13.88
C ARG A 76 -39.26 5.56 -14.91
N PRO A 77 -38.82 5.53 -16.17
CA PRO A 77 -39.39 4.62 -17.17
C PRO A 77 -38.98 3.16 -16.95
N GLU A 78 -37.93 2.90 -16.15
CA GLU A 78 -37.45 1.54 -15.85
C GLU A 78 -38.42 0.78 -14.93
N HIS A 79 -38.69 -0.49 -15.25
CA HIS A 79 -39.61 -1.36 -14.51
C HIS A 79 -38.91 -2.19 -13.42
N THR A 80 -37.58 -2.32 -13.47
CA THR A 80 -36.78 -3.00 -12.47
C THR A 80 -35.61 -2.11 -12.05
N ILE A 81 -35.45 -1.89 -10.75
CA ILE A 81 -34.37 -1.06 -10.20
C ILE A 81 -33.62 -1.89 -9.16
N ILE A 82 -32.31 -2.06 -9.37
CA ILE A 82 -31.44 -2.78 -8.44
C ILE A 82 -30.58 -1.76 -7.70
N VAL A 83 -30.70 -1.75 -6.39
CA VAL A 83 -29.85 -0.97 -5.48
C VAL A 83 -28.95 -1.94 -4.74
N SER A 84 -27.64 -1.72 -4.80
CA SER A 84 -26.67 -2.56 -4.10
C SER A 84 -25.76 -1.70 -3.23
N ASP A 85 -25.73 -2.01 -1.93
CA ASP A 85 -24.98 -1.28 -0.90
C ASP A 85 -24.39 -2.24 0.14
N GLU A 86 -23.10 -2.09 0.45
CA GLU A 86 -22.37 -2.92 1.40
C GLU A 86 -22.65 -2.55 2.86
N ALA A 87 -23.05 -1.30 3.10
CA ALA A 87 -23.25 -0.65 4.38
C ALA A 87 -24.73 -0.29 4.62
N LEU A 88 -25.66 -0.90 3.89
CA LEU A 88 -27.10 -0.66 4.03
C LEU A 88 -27.58 -0.78 5.48
N LEU A 89 -27.07 -1.79 6.19
CA LEU A 89 -27.46 -2.14 7.54
C LEU A 89 -26.61 -1.40 8.59
N ALA A 90 -25.29 -1.35 8.40
CA ALA A 90 -24.32 -0.59 9.19
C ALA A 90 -22.93 -0.64 8.52
N ASP A 91 -22.04 0.28 8.91
CA ASP A 91 -20.63 0.30 8.47
C ASP A 91 -19.67 -0.48 9.38
N ARG A 92 -20.14 -0.89 10.57
CA ARG A 92 -19.40 -1.69 11.56
C ARG A 92 -20.25 -2.88 12.01
N LEU A 93 -19.58 -3.92 12.52
CA LEU A 93 -20.26 -5.08 13.10
C LEU A 93 -20.89 -4.75 14.46
N ALA A 94 -20.20 -3.89 15.22
CA ALA A 94 -20.60 -3.46 16.55
C ALA A 94 -20.37 -1.96 16.72
N HIS A 95 -21.25 -1.33 17.49
CA HIS A 95 -21.21 0.10 17.79
C HIS A 95 -20.96 0.33 19.29
N PRO A 96 -20.46 1.52 19.67
CA PRO A 96 -20.41 1.93 21.06
C PRO A 96 -21.80 1.74 21.69
N GLY A 97 -21.89 0.92 22.74
CA GLY A 97 -23.16 0.54 23.36
C GLY A 97 -23.65 -0.87 23.14
N GLY A 98 -22.85 -1.71 22.48
CA GLY A 98 -23.15 -3.14 22.35
C GLY A 98 -24.21 -3.47 21.29
N SER A 99 -24.81 -2.46 20.64
CA SER A 99 -25.66 -2.69 19.47
C SER A 99 -24.83 -3.21 18.29
N THR A 100 -25.41 -4.16 17.57
CA THR A 100 -24.80 -4.82 16.42
C THR A 100 -25.34 -4.25 15.10
N LEU A 101 -24.67 -4.60 14.00
CA LEU A 101 -25.16 -4.48 12.63
C LEU A 101 -26.62 -4.91 12.48
N PHE A 102 -27.01 -6.02 13.11
CA PHE A 102 -28.35 -6.59 12.99
C PHE A 102 -29.39 -5.82 13.79
N ASP A 103 -29.01 -5.22 14.93
CA ASP A 103 -29.90 -4.31 15.68
C ASP A 103 -30.28 -3.09 14.85
N TRP A 104 -29.32 -2.51 14.13
CA TRP A 104 -29.58 -1.41 13.21
C TRP A 104 -30.39 -1.85 12.00
N GLY A 105 -30.01 -2.97 11.38
CA GLY A 105 -30.76 -3.54 10.27
C GLY A 105 -32.23 -3.79 10.61
N ALA A 106 -32.53 -4.30 11.81
CA ALA A 106 -33.89 -4.55 12.26
C ALA A 106 -34.75 -3.28 12.42
N ARG A 107 -34.13 -2.10 12.53
CA ARG A 107 -34.81 -0.80 12.58
C ARG A 107 -34.88 -0.14 11.19
N ILE A 108 -33.87 -0.37 10.36
CA ILE A 108 -33.73 0.22 9.02
C ILE A 108 -34.65 -0.46 8.00
N LEU A 109 -34.66 -1.80 7.94
CA LEU A 109 -35.44 -2.53 6.92
C LEU A 109 -36.94 -2.20 6.96
N PRO A 110 -37.63 -2.14 8.11
CA PRO A 110 -39.04 -1.73 8.15
C PRO A 110 -39.26 -0.32 7.58
N ALA A 111 -38.39 0.63 7.91
CA ALA A 111 -38.50 2.02 7.45
C ALA A 111 -38.28 2.13 5.93
N VAL A 112 -37.36 1.31 5.38
CA VAL A 112 -37.15 1.19 3.94
C VAL A 112 -38.39 0.58 3.28
N THR A 113 -38.90 -0.53 3.79
CA THR A 113 -40.09 -1.19 3.25
C THR A 113 -41.31 -0.26 3.24
N GLU A 114 -41.52 0.50 4.32
CA GLU A 114 -42.57 1.53 4.40
C GLU A 114 -42.40 2.59 3.31
N ALA A 115 -41.20 3.13 3.14
CA ALA A 115 -40.91 4.16 2.13
C ALA A 115 -41.08 3.66 0.69
N PHE A 116 -40.83 2.38 0.44
CA PHE A 116 -40.94 1.73 -0.86
C PHE A 116 -42.23 0.92 -1.04
N ALA A 117 -43.26 1.14 -0.21
CA ALA A 117 -44.52 0.37 -0.26
C ALA A 117 -45.26 0.43 -1.61
N ALA A 118 -44.94 1.40 -2.47
CA ALA A 118 -45.46 1.51 -3.84
C ALA A 118 -44.77 0.58 -4.86
N PHE A 119 -43.71 -0.13 -4.45
CA PHE A 119 -42.89 -1.01 -5.29
C PHE A 119 -42.99 -2.45 -4.79
N ASP A 120 -42.78 -3.41 -5.71
CA ASP A 120 -42.54 -4.80 -5.35
C ASP A 120 -41.10 -4.94 -4.85
N LEU A 121 -40.90 -4.67 -3.55
CA LEU A 121 -39.58 -4.64 -2.92
C LEU A 121 -39.11 -6.05 -2.58
N THR A 122 -37.85 -6.36 -2.91
CA THR A 122 -37.18 -7.59 -2.51
C THR A 122 -35.81 -7.27 -1.95
N TYR A 123 -35.48 -7.83 -0.78
CA TYR A 123 -34.16 -7.76 -0.20
C TYR A 123 -33.32 -8.97 -0.62
N VAL A 124 -32.05 -8.74 -0.94
CA VAL A 124 -31.07 -9.80 -1.21
C VAL A 124 -29.84 -9.54 -0.35
N ILE A 125 -29.63 -10.40 0.64
CA ILE A 125 -28.49 -10.31 1.54
C ILE A 125 -27.47 -11.37 1.18
N TYR A 126 -26.29 -10.92 0.78
CA TYR A 126 -25.13 -11.79 0.66
C TYR A 126 -24.50 -12.01 2.04
N ALA A 127 -24.46 -13.26 2.47
CA ALA A 127 -23.86 -13.71 3.72
C ALA A 127 -23.30 -15.12 3.51
N GLY A 128 -22.04 -15.34 3.89
CA GLY A 128 -21.39 -16.65 3.78
C GLY A 128 -21.49 -17.46 5.07
N ASP A 129 -20.53 -18.36 5.22
CA ASP A 129 -20.19 -18.95 6.52
C ASP A 129 -19.77 -17.87 7.53
N GLU A 130 -20.15 -18.04 8.81
CA GLU A 130 -19.96 -17.02 9.85
C GLU A 130 -18.49 -16.77 10.17
N GLU A 131 -17.68 -17.83 10.29
CA GLU A 131 -16.25 -17.70 10.54
C GLU A 131 -15.58 -16.97 9.37
N ARG A 132 -15.91 -17.33 8.13
CA ARG A 132 -15.40 -16.64 6.95
C ARG A 132 -15.86 -15.19 6.87
N TRP A 133 -17.12 -14.90 7.18
CA TRP A 133 -17.67 -13.55 7.19
C TRP A 133 -16.96 -12.67 8.22
N LEU A 134 -16.70 -13.20 9.41
CA LEU A 134 -15.94 -12.52 10.47
C LEU A 134 -14.49 -12.27 10.03
N ASN A 135 -13.83 -13.26 9.41
CA ASN A 135 -12.48 -13.09 8.86
C ASN A 135 -12.44 -11.98 7.78
N ASP A 136 -13.40 -11.94 6.87
CA ASP A 136 -13.47 -10.90 5.83
C ASP A 136 -13.81 -9.51 6.42
N CYS A 137 -14.46 -9.46 7.59
CA CYS A 137 -14.63 -8.23 8.36
C CYS A 137 -13.35 -7.80 9.08
N TYR A 138 -12.64 -8.73 9.70
CA TYR A 138 -11.36 -8.49 10.35
C TYR A 138 -10.32 -7.95 9.37
N ARG A 139 -10.15 -8.54 8.18
CA ARG A 139 -9.19 -8.04 7.18
C ARG A 139 -9.41 -6.58 6.82
N ARG A 140 -10.67 -6.17 6.63
CA ARG A 140 -11.02 -4.77 6.32
C ARG A 140 -10.78 -3.85 7.53
N HIS A 141 -11.08 -4.32 8.73
CA HIS A 141 -10.79 -3.58 9.96
C HIS A 141 -9.28 -3.35 10.11
N ALA A 142 -8.46 -4.39 9.97
CA ALA A 142 -7.00 -4.31 10.09
C ALA A 142 -6.36 -3.36 9.07
N VAL A 143 -6.84 -3.35 7.83
CA VAL A 143 -6.41 -2.38 6.80
C VAL A 143 -6.77 -0.94 7.19
N THR A 144 -7.99 -0.74 7.70
CA THR A 144 -8.51 0.58 8.06
C THR A 144 -7.78 1.18 9.27
N GLU A 145 -7.54 0.38 10.32
CA GLU A 145 -6.85 0.84 11.52
C GLU A 145 -5.33 0.94 11.33
N GLY A 146 -4.78 0.28 10.29
CA GLY A 146 -3.34 0.28 10.01
C GLY A 146 -2.51 -0.37 11.11
N ARG A 147 -3.13 -1.24 11.92
CA ARG A 147 -2.53 -2.05 12.98
C ARG A 147 -3.17 -3.44 12.97
N ALA A 148 -2.42 -4.44 13.39
CA ALA A 148 -2.94 -5.79 13.58
C ALA A 148 -3.02 -6.14 15.07
N SER A 149 -4.24 -6.32 15.60
CA SER A 149 -4.49 -7.27 16.69
C SER A 149 -4.75 -8.64 16.07
N GLY A 150 -4.50 -9.75 16.77
CA GLY A 150 -4.82 -11.06 16.19
C GLY A 150 -6.32 -11.19 15.91
N PHE A 151 -6.73 -12.03 14.93
CA PHE A 151 -8.15 -12.27 14.63
C PHE A 151 -8.96 -12.60 15.90
N ARG A 152 -8.39 -13.44 16.77
CA ARG A 152 -9.02 -13.81 18.05
C ARG A 152 -9.16 -12.63 19.00
N ASP A 153 -8.11 -11.82 19.16
CA ASP A 153 -8.15 -10.64 20.03
C ASP A 153 -9.20 -9.63 19.53
N TRP A 154 -9.27 -9.42 18.21
CA TRP A 154 -10.30 -8.59 17.59
C TRP A 154 -11.69 -9.18 17.79
N HIS A 155 -11.85 -10.49 17.57
CA HIS A 155 -13.11 -11.20 17.74
C HIS A 155 -13.63 -11.10 19.18
N ASP A 156 -12.75 -11.21 20.17
CA ASP A 156 -13.08 -11.09 21.60
C ASP A 156 -13.52 -9.66 21.99
N THR A 157 -13.30 -8.66 21.12
CA THR A 157 -13.87 -7.31 21.31
C THR A 157 -15.30 -7.16 20.81
N LEU A 158 -15.80 -8.13 20.03
CA LEU A 158 -17.16 -8.09 19.49
C LEU A 158 -18.18 -8.47 20.58
N PRO A 159 -19.40 -7.90 20.56
CA PRO A 159 -20.45 -8.29 21.49
C PRO A 159 -20.80 -9.78 21.36
N GLU A 160 -21.00 -10.46 22.50
CA GLU A 160 -21.48 -11.87 22.51
C GLU A 160 -22.84 -12.05 21.81
N THR A 161 -23.59 -10.97 21.65
CA THR A 161 -24.88 -10.95 20.93
C THR A 161 -24.74 -10.92 19.41
N LEU A 162 -23.53 -10.77 18.86
CA LEU A 162 -23.28 -10.80 17.44
C LEU A 162 -23.27 -12.25 16.93
N SER A 163 -24.36 -12.63 16.25
CA SER A 163 -24.52 -13.94 15.60
C SER A 163 -25.03 -13.72 14.18
N LEU A 164 -24.33 -14.27 13.19
CA LEU A 164 -24.73 -14.14 11.78
C LEU A 164 -26.10 -14.79 11.56
N THR A 165 -26.29 -15.99 12.12
CA THR A 165 -27.52 -16.78 11.95
C THR A 165 -28.71 -16.09 12.60
N ASP A 166 -28.62 -15.78 13.89
CA ASP A 166 -29.72 -15.14 14.63
C ASP A 166 -29.99 -13.72 14.10
N GLY A 167 -28.93 -13.02 13.70
CA GLY A 167 -29.01 -11.73 13.06
C GLY A 167 -29.83 -11.75 11.77
N LEU A 168 -29.54 -12.70 10.87
CA LEU A 168 -30.28 -12.86 9.62
C LEU A 168 -31.74 -13.29 9.85
N ASP A 169 -31.99 -14.19 10.79
CA ASP A 169 -33.36 -14.60 11.18
C ASP A 169 -34.17 -13.43 11.72
N ARG A 170 -33.54 -12.57 12.53
CA ARG A 170 -34.17 -11.34 13.01
C ARG A 170 -34.47 -10.36 11.89
N LEU A 171 -33.57 -10.18 10.92
CA LEU A 171 -33.82 -9.32 9.77
C LEU A 171 -34.99 -9.83 8.93
N ASP A 172 -35.04 -11.13 8.68
CA ASP A 172 -36.12 -11.79 7.93
C ASP A 172 -37.49 -11.59 8.61
N ALA A 173 -37.54 -11.73 9.93
CA ALA A 173 -38.76 -11.53 10.71
C ALA A 173 -39.31 -10.10 10.67
N VAL A 174 -38.46 -9.09 10.45
CA VAL A 174 -38.85 -7.66 10.50
C VAL A 174 -38.79 -6.93 9.16
N ALA A 175 -38.20 -7.53 8.12
CA ALA A 175 -37.99 -6.87 6.84
C ALA A 175 -39.27 -6.33 6.22
N GLY A 176 -40.41 -7.01 6.43
CA GLY A 176 -41.71 -6.61 5.87
C GLY A 176 -41.84 -6.79 4.36
N ALA A 177 -40.82 -7.37 3.72
CA ALA A 177 -40.77 -7.74 2.30
C ALA A 177 -39.91 -9.01 2.15
N PRO A 178 -40.02 -9.77 1.04
CA PRO A 178 -39.21 -10.98 0.83
C PRO A 178 -37.72 -10.71 0.99
N LEU A 179 -37.04 -11.50 1.82
CA LEU A 179 -35.60 -11.42 2.07
C LEU A 179 -34.92 -12.72 1.64
N TYR A 180 -34.13 -12.64 0.58
CA TYR A 180 -33.35 -13.77 0.09
C TYR A 180 -31.93 -13.72 0.63
N ARG A 181 -31.51 -14.83 1.25
CA ARG A 181 -30.12 -15.03 1.69
C ARG A 181 -29.35 -15.71 0.55
N VAL A 182 -28.22 -15.12 0.17
CA VAL A 182 -27.36 -15.67 -0.89
C VAL A 182 -25.99 -15.94 -0.30
N THR A 183 -25.53 -17.17 -0.48
CA THR A 183 -24.21 -17.61 -0.08
C THR A 183 -23.25 -17.41 -1.26
N PRO A 184 -22.26 -16.50 -1.21
CA PRO A 184 -21.33 -16.29 -2.33
C PRO A 184 -20.68 -17.57 -2.86
N GLN A 185 -20.48 -18.56 -1.98
CA GLN A 185 -19.90 -19.86 -2.29
C GLN A 185 -20.81 -20.73 -3.18
N GLU A 186 -22.12 -20.54 -3.11
CA GLU A 186 -23.05 -21.24 -4.00
C GLU A 186 -22.92 -20.74 -5.44
N GLU A 187 -22.69 -19.44 -5.62
CA GLU A 187 -22.38 -18.87 -6.94
C GLU A 187 -21.02 -19.39 -7.44
N GLU A 188 -19.99 -19.36 -6.60
CA GLU A 188 -18.64 -19.85 -6.93
C GLU A 188 -18.63 -21.35 -7.30
N ARG A 189 -19.23 -22.22 -6.48
CA ARG A 189 -19.35 -23.66 -6.75
C ARG A 189 -20.15 -23.97 -8.00
N ALA A 190 -21.13 -23.13 -8.33
CA ALA A 190 -21.92 -23.25 -9.55
C ALA A 190 -21.21 -22.63 -10.77
N GLY A 191 -19.99 -22.10 -10.61
CA GLY A 191 -19.25 -21.42 -11.68
C GLY A 191 -19.92 -20.14 -12.17
N ARG A 192 -20.76 -19.52 -11.34
CA ARG A 192 -21.51 -18.30 -11.67
C ARG A 192 -20.75 -17.05 -11.22
N ALA A 193 -20.87 -15.97 -11.99
CA ALA A 193 -20.36 -14.67 -11.58
C ALA A 193 -20.99 -14.19 -10.25
N PRO A 194 -20.24 -13.54 -9.35
CA PRO A 194 -20.81 -12.91 -8.16
C PRO A 194 -21.94 -11.95 -8.52
N GLY A 195 -23.10 -12.04 -7.88
CA GLY A 195 -24.26 -11.20 -8.24
C GLY A 195 -25.25 -11.85 -9.21
N SER A 196 -24.95 -13.04 -9.72
CA SER A 196 -25.84 -13.78 -10.63
C SER A 196 -27.19 -14.10 -10.00
N MET A 197 -27.23 -14.44 -8.71
CA MET A 197 -28.46 -14.69 -7.97
C MET A 197 -29.26 -13.41 -7.76
N LEU A 198 -28.62 -12.27 -7.52
CA LEU A 198 -29.28 -10.97 -7.46
C LEU A 198 -29.98 -10.64 -8.78
N LEU A 199 -29.30 -10.82 -9.92
CA LEU A 199 -29.90 -10.64 -11.25
C LEU A 199 -31.09 -11.57 -11.46
N ARG A 200 -30.93 -12.86 -11.12
CA ARG A 200 -32.01 -13.84 -11.22
C ARG A 200 -33.23 -13.46 -10.39
N GLN A 201 -33.03 -12.99 -9.15
CA GLN A 201 -34.13 -12.55 -8.29
C GLN A 201 -34.82 -11.29 -8.81
N ALA A 202 -34.08 -10.42 -9.48
CA ALA A 202 -34.65 -9.26 -10.17
C ALA A 202 -35.45 -9.64 -11.45
N GLY A 203 -35.66 -10.94 -11.72
CA GLY A 203 -36.31 -11.42 -12.95
C GLY A 203 -35.43 -11.29 -14.19
N LEU A 204 -34.16 -10.91 -14.00
CA LEU A 204 -33.20 -10.71 -15.06
C LEU A 204 -32.46 -12.03 -15.27
N VAL A 205 -33.06 -12.90 -16.08
CA VAL A 205 -32.37 -14.08 -16.59
C VAL A 205 -31.43 -13.56 -17.67
N PRO A 206 -30.10 -13.66 -17.52
CA PRO A 206 -29.25 -13.59 -18.70
C PRO A 206 -29.75 -14.71 -19.60
N ASP A 207 -30.24 -14.36 -20.80
CA ASP A 207 -30.48 -15.30 -21.88
C ASP A 207 -29.31 -16.32 -21.92
N PRO A 208 -29.49 -17.60 -22.30
CA PRO A 208 -28.38 -18.54 -22.39
C PRO A 208 -27.50 -18.21 -23.61
N VAL A 209 -27.07 -16.95 -23.71
CA VAL A 209 -25.87 -16.54 -24.41
C VAL A 209 -24.73 -17.24 -23.70
N ALA A 210 -24.25 -18.28 -24.37
CA ALA A 210 -23.03 -19.05 -24.18
C ALA A 210 -22.27 -18.86 -22.85
N PRO A 211 -21.81 -19.95 -22.20
CA PRO A 211 -20.90 -19.93 -21.04
C PRO A 211 -19.65 -19.03 -21.17
N ALA A 212 -19.38 -18.49 -22.37
CA ALA A 212 -18.31 -17.56 -22.68
C ALA A 212 -18.47 -16.12 -22.14
N VAL A 213 -19.68 -15.65 -21.77
CA VAL A 213 -19.89 -14.22 -21.39
C VAL A 213 -19.92 -13.99 -19.87
N LEU A 214 -20.23 -15.01 -19.06
CA LEU A 214 -20.33 -14.92 -17.59
C LEU A 214 -19.27 -15.78 -16.88
N SER A 215 -18.12 -16.02 -17.50
CA SER A 215 -16.97 -16.54 -16.76
C SER A 215 -16.56 -15.51 -15.69
N ILE A 216 -16.23 -15.98 -14.49
CA ILE A 216 -15.62 -15.16 -13.44
C ILE A 216 -14.28 -14.67 -13.99
N ARG A 217 -14.32 -13.54 -14.68
CA ARG A 217 -13.13 -12.82 -15.11
C ARG A 217 -12.38 -12.39 -13.85
N ALA A 218 -11.05 -12.46 -13.86
CA ALA A 218 -10.26 -12.00 -12.72
C ALA A 218 -10.38 -10.48 -12.56
N ALA A 219 -9.93 -9.94 -11.42
CA ALA A 219 -10.01 -8.51 -11.14
C ALA A 219 -9.33 -7.64 -12.18
N GLY A 220 -8.18 -8.09 -12.67
CA GLY A 220 -7.44 -7.47 -13.75
C GLY A 220 -7.70 -8.11 -15.10
N ASP A 221 -8.92 -8.57 -15.38
CA ASP A 221 -9.28 -8.98 -16.74
C ASP A 221 -9.20 -7.79 -17.70
N GLY A 222 -8.48 -7.97 -18.81
CA GLY A 222 -8.10 -6.88 -19.72
C GLY A 222 -6.84 -6.11 -19.30
N VAL A 223 -6.23 -6.41 -18.14
CA VAL A 223 -4.88 -5.93 -17.81
C VAL A 223 -3.87 -6.69 -18.66
N GLU A 224 -3.12 -5.96 -19.47
CA GLU A 224 -2.14 -6.53 -20.40
C GLU A 224 -0.77 -6.69 -19.72
N ARG A 225 -0.47 -5.85 -18.73
CA ARG A 225 0.85 -5.77 -18.10
C ARG A 225 0.77 -5.56 -16.59
N VAL A 226 1.62 -6.26 -15.85
CA VAL A 226 1.89 -6.01 -14.43
C VAL A 226 3.36 -5.63 -14.29
N VAL A 227 3.61 -4.44 -13.76
CA VAL A 227 4.95 -3.91 -13.52
C VAL A 227 5.24 -3.92 -12.03
N LEU A 228 6.33 -4.59 -11.66
CA LEU A 228 6.87 -4.56 -10.31
C LEU A 228 8.12 -3.68 -10.27
N HIS A 229 8.05 -2.55 -9.57
CA HIS A 229 9.26 -1.82 -9.21
C HIS A 229 9.85 -2.41 -7.92
N VAL A 230 10.94 -3.16 -8.08
CA VAL A 230 11.66 -3.93 -7.05
C VAL A 230 12.98 -3.24 -6.70
N GLY A 231 12.93 -1.91 -6.51
CA GLY A 231 14.13 -1.11 -6.32
C GLY A 231 14.83 -1.37 -4.98
N THR A 232 16.16 -1.34 -4.95
CA THR A 232 16.90 -1.37 -3.68
C THR A 232 16.65 -0.10 -2.86
N HIS A 233 16.71 -0.19 -1.53
CA HIS A 233 16.69 1.02 -0.69
C HIS A 233 17.70 2.05 -1.26
N LYS A 234 17.34 3.34 -1.22
CA LYS A 234 18.23 4.45 -1.64
C LYS A 234 18.46 4.63 -3.15
N THR A 235 17.64 4.03 -3.99
CA THR A 235 17.68 4.23 -5.46
C THR A 235 16.51 5.06 -5.98
N GLY A 236 16.07 6.06 -5.21
CA GLY A 236 14.97 6.93 -5.62
C GLY A 236 13.58 6.31 -5.48
N THR A 237 13.47 5.10 -4.91
CA THR A 237 12.20 4.38 -4.67
C THR A 237 11.13 5.25 -4.01
N THR A 238 11.48 6.01 -2.97
CA THR A 238 10.55 6.93 -2.31
C THR A 238 10.04 8.03 -3.26
N SER A 239 10.89 8.52 -4.17
CA SER A 239 10.46 9.54 -5.16
C SER A 239 9.52 8.93 -6.19
N ILE A 240 9.78 7.70 -6.65
CA ILE A 240 8.90 6.96 -7.56
C ILE A 240 7.53 6.71 -6.89
N GLN A 241 7.53 6.14 -5.68
CA GLN A 241 6.30 5.84 -4.94
C GLN A 241 5.45 7.09 -4.68
N VAL A 242 6.08 8.19 -4.24
CA VAL A 242 5.38 9.44 -3.95
C VAL A 242 4.83 10.06 -5.22
N THR A 243 5.63 10.14 -6.29
CA THR A 243 5.16 10.68 -7.57
C THR A 243 3.98 9.86 -8.12
N CYS A 244 4.06 8.53 -8.09
CA CYS A 244 2.96 7.68 -8.57
C CYS A 244 1.71 7.81 -7.69
N HIS A 245 1.87 7.86 -6.37
CA HIS A 245 0.74 8.00 -5.44
C HIS A 245 0.04 9.36 -5.57
N GLU A 246 0.80 10.45 -5.64
CA GLU A 246 0.27 11.82 -5.77
C GLU A 246 -0.41 12.06 -7.13
N ASN A 247 -0.02 11.32 -8.17
CA ASN A 247 -0.52 11.47 -9.54
C ASN A 247 -1.37 10.29 -10.04
N ARG A 248 -1.94 9.49 -9.13
CA ARG A 248 -2.66 8.25 -9.46
C ARG A 248 -3.83 8.43 -10.43
N GLU A 249 -4.56 9.55 -10.37
CA GLU A 249 -5.66 9.81 -11.31
C GLU A 249 -5.13 10.13 -12.71
N ALA A 250 -4.07 10.95 -12.82
CA ALA A 250 -3.44 11.25 -14.11
C ALA A 250 -2.79 10.01 -14.75
N LEU A 251 -2.30 9.07 -13.94
CA LEU A 251 -1.85 7.75 -14.40
C LEU A 251 -3.03 6.91 -14.90
N ALA A 252 -4.13 6.88 -14.15
CA ALA A 252 -5.31 6.09 -14.48
C ALA A 252 -5.96 6.54 -15.80
N ASP A 253 -5.98 7.84 -16.10
CA ASP A 253 -6.45 8.39 -17.37
C ASP A 253 -5.66 7.86 -18.59
N GLN A 254 -4.45 7.34 -18.36
CA GLN A 254 -3.58 6.73 -19.37
C GLN A 254 -3.61 5.19 -19.32
N GLY A 255 -4.54 4.60 -18.57
CA GLY A 255 -4.66 3.16 -18.37
C GLY A 255 -3.58 2.56 -17.46
N LEU A 256 -2.84 3.40 -16.71
CA LEU A 256 -1.83 2.99 -15.73
C LEU A 256 -2.44 3.04 -14.33
N PHE A 257 -2.59 1.89 -13.67
CA PHE A 257 -3.18 1.82 -12.35
C PHE A 257 -2.12 1.66 -11.27
N TYR A 258 -2.00 2.66 -10.39
CA TYR A 258 -1.23 2.60 -9.16
C TYR A 258 -2.19 2.52 -7.95
N PRO A 259 -2.27 1.37 -7.24
CA PRO A 259 -3.21 1.21 -6.13
C PRO A 259 -3.06 2.26 -5.02
N ASP A 260 -4.18 2.73 -4.49
CA ASP A 260 -4.19 3.58 -3.31
C ASP A 260 -4.33 2.73 -2.06
N LEU A 261 -3.21 2.46 -1.38
CA LEU A 261 -3.22 1.74 -0.11
C LEU A 261 -3.27 2.68 1.10
N GLY A 262 -3.49 3.99 0.88
CA GLY A 262 -3.61 5.04 1.89
C GLY A 262 -2.32 5.84 2.15
N SER A 263 -1.15 5.35 1.74
CA SER A 263 0.08 6.17 1.69
C SER A 263 1.10 5.58 0.71
N PRO A 264 2.07 6.38 0.21
CA PRO A 264 3.05 5.91 -0.77
C PRO A 264 3.86 4.69 -0.33
N GLY A 265 4.17 4.58 0.97
CA GLY A 265 4.96 3.49 1.55
C GLY A 265 4.15 2.23 1.89
N ARG A 266 2.81 2.27 1.83
CA ARG A 266 1.97 1.13 2.23
C ARG A 266 2.01 -0.06 1.26
N HIS A 267 2.56 0.12 0.05
CA HIS A 267 2.88 -1.00 -0.85
C HIS A 267 3.87 -1.99 -0.24
N ALA A 268 4.65 -1.58 0.76
CA ALA A 268 5.48 -2.47 1.57
C ALA A 268 4.70 -3.67 2.13
N ALA A 269 3.44 -3.46 2.53
CA ALA A 269 2.57 -4.50 3.08
C ALA A 269 2.32 -5.65 2.08
N LEU A 270 2.31 -5.36 0.77
CA LEU A 270 2.09 -6.37 -0.28
C LEU A 270 3.22 -7.41 -0.33
N SER A 271 4.42 -7.08 0.17
CA SER A 271 5.56 -8.01 0.18
C SER A 271 5.53 -9.02 1.33
N VAL A 272 4.82 -8.70 2.42
CA VAL A 272 4.82 -9.44 3.69
C VAL A 272 4.52 -10.94 3.53
N PRO A 273 3.51 -11.37 2.74
CA PRO A 273 3.21 -12.80 2.58
C PRO A 273 4.35 -13.61 1.96
N PHE A 274 5.28 -12.93 1.30
CA PHE A 274 6.34 -13.54 0.51
C PHE A 274 7.71 -13.55 1.21
N HIS A 275 7.77 -13.06 2.46
CA HIS A 275 8.90 -13.25 3.37
C HIS A 275 8.63 -14.50 4.21
N GLU A 276 9.36 -15.59 3.96
CA GLU A 276 9.24 -16.86 4.68
C GLU A 276 10.31 -16.97 5.78
N THR A 277 11.54 -16.53 5.50
CA THR A 277 12.68 -16.74 6.39
C THR A 277 12.78 -15.65 7.46
N LEU A 278 12.57 -14.39 7.06
CA LEU A 278 12.68 -13.25 7.95
C LEU A 278 11.80 -12.10 7.46
N VAL A 279 10.73 -11.80 8.20
CA VAL A 279 9.96 -10.58 7.97
C VAL A 279 10.77 -9.36 8.43
N PRO A 280 10.93 -8.33 7.59
CA PRO A 280 11.62 -7.12 7.99
C PRO A 280 11.01 -6.47 9.25
N ARG A 281 11.86 -6.15 10.24
CA ARG A 281 11.43 -5.66 11.56
C ARG A 281 10.49 -4.45 11.55
N GLN A 282 10.56 -3.58 10.52
CA GLN A 282 9.64 -2.43 10.46
C GLN A 282 8.18 -2.83 10.29
N PHE A 283 7.91 -4.03 9.78
CA PHE A 283 6.56 -4.58 9.74
C PHE A 283 6.06 -4.97 11.13
N HIS A 284 6.96 -5.22 12.09
CA HIS A 284 6.54 -5.64 13.42
C HIS A 284 5.77 -4.54 14.17
N HIS A 285 6.16 -3.29 13.96
CA HIS A 285 5.45 -2.14 14.54
C HIS A 285 4.10 -1.87 13.87
N LEU A 286 3.94 -2.31 12.61
CA LEU A 286 2.73 -2.11 11.83
C LEU A 286 1.73 -3.27 12.03
N PHE A 287 2.23 -4.50 12.15
CA PHE A 287 1.42 -5.72 12.03
C PHE A 287 1.61 -6.70 13.19
N GLY A 288 2.28 -6.30 14.28
CA GLY A 288 2.61 -7.21 15.39
C GLY A 288 3.79 -8.14 15.04
N THR A 289 4.09 -9.15 15.86
CA THR A 289 5.21 -10.08 15.59
C THR A 289 4.78 -11.45 15.08
N ASP A 290 3.48 -11.71 15.04
CA ASP A 290 2.91 -12.99 14.60
C ASP A 290 2.77 -13.01 13.07
N LYS A 291 3.46 -13.95 12.41
CA LYS A 291 3.47 -14.08 10.95
C LYS A 291 2.09 -14.37 10.36
N ALA A 292 1.28 -15.20 11.01
CA ALA A 292 -0.06 -15.53 10.50
C ALA A 292 -0.95 -14.29 10.50
N VAL A 293 -0.88 -13.50 11.57
CA VAL A 293 -1.58 -12.21 11.69
C VAL A 293 -1.09 -11.23 10.63
N MET A 294 0.23 -11.11 10.45
CA MET A 294 0.82 -10.26 9.40
C MET A 294 0.32 -10.65 8.00
N ASP A 295 0.29 -11.94 7.68
CA ASP A 295 -0.13 -12.45 6.39
C ASP A 295 -1.60 -12.16 6.12
N GLU A 296 -2.44 -12.29 7.13
CA GLU A 296 -3.86 -11.97 7.01
C GLU A 296 -4.10 -10.47 6.77
N VAL A 297 -3.40 -9.60 7.49
CA VAL A 297 -3.48 -8.15 7.26
C VAL A 297 -2.95 -7.79 5.87
N ALA A 298 -1.84 -8.38 5.46
CA ALA A 298 -1.28 -8.18 4.12
C ALA A 298 -2.22 -8.70 3.02
N GLN A 299 -2.95 -9.79 3.26
CA GLN A 299 -3.98 -10.27 2.35
C GLN A 299 -5.11 -9.24 2.21
N GLY A 300 -5.50 -8.54 3.27
CA GLY A 300 -6.44 -7.42 3.19
C GLY A 300 -5.98 -6.30 2.23
N TYR A 301 -4.68 -6.00 2.17
CA TYR A 301 -4.13 -5.06 1.18
C TYR A 301 -4.21 -5.62 -0.24
N TRP A 302 -3.95 -6.91 -0.44
CA TRP A 302 -4.15 -7.57 -1.75
C TRP A 302 -5.61 -7.57 -2.20
N ASP A 303 -6.54 -7.79 -1.28
CA ASP A 303 -7.98 -7.73 -1.54
C ASP A 303 -8.40 -6.30 -1.94
N MET A 304 -7.81 -5.28 -1.30
CA MET A 304 -8.01 -3.87 -1.68
C MET A 304 -7.46 -3.56 -3.08
N VAL A 305 -6.31 -4.09 -3.47
CA VAL A 305 -5.80 -3.97 -4.86
C VAL A 305 -6.78 -4.58 -5.85
N ALA A 306 -7.29 -5.78 -5.57
CA ALA A 306 -8.27 -6.44 -6.41
C ALA A 306 -9.56 -5.62 -6.52
N GLN A 307 -10.06 -5.09 -5.40
CA GLN A 307 -11.24 -4.24 -5.37
C GLN A 307 -11.09 -2.99 -6.23
N GLN A 308 -9.93 -2.32 -6.16
CA GLN A 308 -9.70 -1.11 -6.93
C GLN A 308 -9.49 -1.39 -8.43
N LEU A 309 -8.82 -2.50 -8.80
CA LEU A 309 -8.76 -2.96 -10.19
C LEU A 309 -10.15 -3.19 -10.76
N TRP A 310 -11.01 -3.86 -9.99
CA TRP A 310 -12.39 -4.11 -10.37
C TRP A 310 -13.19 -2.83 -10.67
N GLN A 311 -12.90 -1.74 -9.95
CA GLN A 311 -13.56 -0.44 -10.10
C GLN A 311 -13.00 0.42 -11.24
N ARG A 312 -11.94 -0.04 -11.92
CA ARG A 312 -11.25 0.70 -12.98
C ARG A 312 -11.22 -0.09 -14.29
N PRO A 313 -12.39 -0.34 -14.92
CA PRO A 313 -12.44 -0.96 -16.24
C PRO A 313 -11.67 -0.09 -17.25
N GLY A 314 -10.81 -0.70 -18.05
CA GLY A 314 -9.89 0.01 -18.96
C GLY A 314 -8.46 0.14 -18.45
N THR A 315 -8.15 -0.37 -17.25
CA THR A 315 -6.77 -0.53 -16.80
C THR A 315 -5.99 -1.43 -17.76
N ARG A 316 -4.91 -0.92 -18.34
CA ARG A 316 -4.02 -1.66 -19.24
C ARG A 316 -2.80 -2.18 -18.49
N THR A 317 -2.29 -1.41 -17.53
CA THR A 317 -1.10 -1.77 -16.73
C THR A 317 -1.37 -1.61 -15.24
N LEU A 318 -1.11 -2.65 -14.45
CA LEU A 318 -1.04 -2.57 -12.99
C LEU A 318 0.40 -2.27 -12.57
N LEU A 319 0.60 -1.26 -11.73
CA LEU A 319 1.90 -0.90 -11.18
C LEU A 319 1.96 -1.10 -9.67
N LEU A 320 2.90 -1.93 -9.21
CA LEU A 320 3.23 -2.10 -7.79
C LEU A 320 4.68 -1.70 -7.53
N SER A 321 4.91 -0.78 -6.59
CA SER A 321 6.26 -0.28 -6.26
C SER A 321 6.55 -0.44 -4.78
N THR A 322 7.55 -1.27 -4.44
CA THR A 322 8.08 -1.36 -3.08
C THR A 322 9.47 -1.96 -3.08
N GLU A 323 10.37 -1.35 -2.32
CA GLU A 323 11.72 -1.86 -2.14
C GLU A 323 11.77 -3.19 -1.38
N TYR A 324 10.71 -3.52 -0.63
CA TYR A 324 10.62 -4.77 0.12
C TYR A 324 10.42 -6.00 -0.76
N PHE A 325 10.08 -5.82 -2.04
CA PHE A 325 10.13 -6.91 -3.00
C PHE A 325 11.57 -7.39 -3.27
N THR A 326 12.59 -6.54 -3.13
CA THR A 326 13.97 -6.93 -3.44
C THR A 326 14.40 -8.21 -2.74
N ARG A 327 13.96 -8.42 -1.48
CA ARG A 327 14.43 -9.48 -0.58
C ARG A 327 13.37 -10.51 -0.19
N ILE A 328 12.30 -10.67 -0.98
CA ILE A 328 11.32 -11.74 -0.72
C ILE A 328 11.95 -13.11 -0.96
N ASP A 329 11.47 -14.12 -0.25
CA ASP A 329 11.91 -15.51 -0.41
C ASP A 329 11.03 -16.29 -1.41
N ARG A 330 9.75 -15.88 -1.53
CA ARG A 330 8.71 -16.63 -2.23
C ARG A 330 8.27 -15.97 -3.55
N HIS A 331 9.19 -15.79 -4.50
CA HIS A 331 8.90 -15.19 -5.81
C HIS A 331 7.77 -15.92 -6.56
N ASP A 332 7.76 -17.25 -6.54
CA ASP A 332 6.73 -18.05 -7.21
C ASP A 332 5.33 -17.83 -6.61
N ALA A 333 5.24 -17.64 -5.29
CA ALA A 333 3.97 -17.34 -4.63
C ALA A 333 3.47 -15.93 -4.98
N LEU A 334 4.38 -14.96 -5.11
CA LEU A 334 4.03 -13.63 -5.62
C LEU A 334 3.53 -13.72 -7.06
N VAL A 335 4.18 -14.48 -7.93
CA VAL A 335 3.69 -14.68 -9.30
C VAL A 335 2.34 -15.37 -9.32
N ALA A 336 2.12 -16.40 -8.50
CA ALA A 336 0.82 -17.04 -8.37
C ALA A 336 -0.27 -16.05 -7.92
N GLN A 337 0.05 -15.18 -6.96
CA GLN A 337 -0.84 -14.12 -6.51
C GLN A 337 -1.18 -13.13 -7.63
N LEU A 338 -0.17 -12.71 -8.40
CA LEU A 338 -0.36 -11.80 -9.53
C LEU A 338 -1.11 -12.45 -10.69
N ARG A 339 -0.89 -13.75 -10.96
CA ARG A 339 -1.65 -14.51 -11.96
C ARG A 339 -3.10 -14.72 -11.55
N ARG A 340 -3.39 -14.90 -10.27
CA ARG A 340 -4.77 -14.92 -9.75
C ARG A 340 -5.46 -13.57 -9.98
N LEU A 341 -4.71 -12.48 -9.84
CA LEU A 341 -5.23 -11.12 -10.01
C LEU A 341 -5.40 -10.72 -11.49
N CYS A 342 -4.40 -11.03 -12.32
CA CYS A 342 -4.26 -10.65 -13.72
C CYS A 342 -3.77 -11.87 -14.55
N PRO A 343 -4.66 -12.83 -14.89
CA PRO A 343 -4.28 -14.12 -15.48
C PRO A 343 -3.50 -14.00 -16.79
N GLU A 344 -3.95 -13.11 -17.67
CA GLU A 344 -3.42 -12.93 -19.02
C GLU A 344 -2.27 -11.91 -19.11
N ALA A 345 -2.01 -11.17 -18.02
CA ALA A 345 -1.03 -10.10 -18.05
C ALA A 345 0.40 -10.64 -18.20
N ARG A 346 1.23 -9.88 -18.92
CA ARG A 346 2.68 -10.01 -18.85
C ARG A 346 3.17 -9.42 -17.53
N ILE A 347 3.82 -10.23 -16.71
CA ILE A 347 4.40 -9.81 -15.43
C ILE A 347 5.89 -9.56 -15.63
N GLU A 348 6.37 -8.40 -15.20
CA GLU A 348 7.79 -8.06 -15.27
C GLU A 348 8.22 -7.11 -14.16
N ALA A 349 9.53 -7.11 -13.89
CA ALA A 349 10.12 -6.32 -12.83
C ALA A 349 11.18 -5.35 -13.35
N ILE A 350 11.36 -4.24 -12.63
CA ILE A 350 12.48 -3.31 -12.80
C ILE A 350 13.16 -3.01 -11.47
N CYS A 351 14.49 -3.10 -11.46
CA CYS A 351 15.33 -2.81 -10.30
C CYS A 351 16.38 -1.74 -10.62
N TYR A 352 16.46 -0.71 -9.79
CA TYR A 352 17.57 0.22 -9.78
C TYR A 352 18.61 -0.21 -8.74
N LEU A 353 19.88 -0.24 -9.15
CA LEU A 353 21.03 -0.66 -8.34
C LEU A 353 22.03 0.47 -8.20
N ARG A 354 22.56 0.68 -7.00
CA ARG A 354 23.57 1.69 -6.70
C ARG A 354 24.92 1.01 -6.45
N PRO A 355 26.06 1.60 -6.85
CA PRO A 355 27.37 1.02 -6.55
C PRO A 355 27.59 0.92 -5.03
N ALA A 356 28.26 -0.16 -4.60
CA ALA A 356 28.36 -0.53 -3.19
C ALA A 356 28.87 0.59 -2.25
N PRO A 357 29.92 1.38 -2.59
CA PRO A 357 30.36 2.48 -1.73
C PRO A 357 29.28 3.57 -1.55
N GLY A 358 28.58 3.91 -2.63
CA GLY A 358 27.52 4.92 -2.62
C GLY A 358 26.25 4.43 -1.91
N TYR A 359 25.97 3.12 -1.99
CA TYR A 359 24.90 2.48 -1.23
C TYR A 359 25.22 2.53 0.27
N TYR A 360 26.40 2.05 0.68
CA TYR A 360 26.83 2.04 2.07
C TYR A 360 26.74 3.43 2.73
N LEU A 361 27.23 4.47 2.06
CA LEU A 361 27.15 5.83 2.60
C LEU A 361 25.71 6.32 2.76
N SER A 362 24.82 5.94 1.85
CA SER A 362 23.41 6.33 1.91
C SER A 362 22.63 5.55 2.96
N ASP A 363 22.97 4.28 3.15
CA ASP A 363 22.40 3.41 4.17
C ASP A 363 22.82 3.89 5.57
N LEU A 364 24.11 4.17 5.75
CA LEU A 364 24.66 4.72 6.99
C LEU A 364 23.93 6.00 7.44
N GLN A 365 23.62 6.91 6.52
CA GLN A 365 22.84 8.12 6.85
C GLN A 365 21.44 7.81 7.38
N GLN A 366 20.78 6.77 6.86
CA GLN A 366 19.47 6.34 7.37
C GLN A 366 19.61 5.63 8.71
N HIS A 367 20.59 4.74 8.84
CA HIS A 367 20.87 4.02 10.08
C HIS A 367 21.09 5.00 11.25
N LEU A 368 21.80 6.10 11.01
CA LEU A 368 22.04 7.13 12.03
C LEU A 368 20.76 7.85 12.53
N LEU A 369 19.62 7.72 11.85
CA LEU A 369 18.34 8.20 12.38
C LEU A 369 17.72 7.26 13.42
N ALA A 370 18.13 6.00 13.39
CA ALA A 370 17.62 4.93 14.23
C ALA A 370 18.68 4.36 15.19
N SER A 371 19.94 4.82 15.11
CA SER A 371 21.06 4.22 15.83
C SER A 371 22.22 5.21 16.00
N GLY A 372 22.96 5.09 17.11
CA GLY A 372 24.22 5.79 17.32
C GLY A 372 25.45 4.99 16.87
N ARG A 373 25.24 3.73 16.50
CA ARG A 373 26.26 2.80 16.02
C ARG A 373 26.59 3.04 14.55
N VAL A 374 27.76 2.54 14.20
CA VAL A 374 28.29 2.62 12.86
C VAL A 374 28.98 1.29 12.59
N ASP A 375 28.71 0.70 11.43
CA ASP A 375 29.27 -0.57 11.00
C ASP A 375 30.15 -0.40 9.77
N TRP A 376 31.06 -1.35 9.54
CA TRP A 376 31.87 -1.40 8.32
C TRP A 376 31.03 -1.80 7.10
N PRO A 377 31.42 -1.41 5.87
CA PRO A 377 30.72 -1.81 4.64
C PRO A 377 30.54 -3.31 4.54
N VAL A 378 29.37 -3.84 4.20
CA VAL A 378 29.12 -5.29 4.09
C VAL A 378 28.98 -5.74 2.64
N ASN A 379 28.96 -7.05 2.40
CA ASN A 379 28.51 -7.59 1.12
C ASN A 379 26.99 -7.37 0.99
N LEU A 380 26.56 -6.83 -0.15
CA LEU A 380 25.18 -6.48 -0.44
C LEU A 380 24.39 -7.63 -1.08
N ASP A 381 25.09 -8.57 -1.72
CA ASP A 381 24.54 -9.77 -2.37
C ASP A 381 23.45 -9.46 -3.41
N TRP A 382 23.53 -8.33 -4.12
CA TRP A 382 22.48 -7.94 -5.08
C TRP A 382 22.35 -8.91 -6.24
N ALA A 383 23.45 -9.45 -6.76
CA ALA A 383 23.44 -10.39 -7.87
C ALA A 383 22.62 -11.65 -7.55
N SER A 384 22.73 -12.15 -6.30
CA SER A 384 21.92 -13.28 -5.83
C SER A 384 20.42 -12.97 -5.89
N HIS A 385 20.01 -11.80 -5.38
CA HIS A 385 18.62 -11.36 -5.43
C HIS A 385 18.14 -11.16 -6.88
N MET A 386 18.95 -10.55 -7.74
CA MET A 386 18.60 -10.35 -9.15
C MET A 386 18.47 -11.69 -9.90
N ARG A 387 19.27 -12.69 -9.53
CA ARG A 387 19.16 -14.05 -10.08
C ARG A 387 17.83 -14.70 -9.73
N ALA A 388 17.39 -14.59 -8.47
CA ALA A 388 16.09 -15.08 -8.05
C ALA A 388 14.95 -14.40 -8.83
N TRP A 389 15.01 -13.07 -8.96
CA TRP A 389 14.02 -12.32 -9.74
C TRP A 389 14.00 -12.70 -11.23
N ALA A 390 15.17 -12.77 -11.87
CA ALA A 390 15.29 -13.11 -13.29
C ALA A 390 14.91 -14.57 -13.60
N ALA A 391 15.05 -15.48 -12.64
CA ALA A 391 14.61 -16.87 -12.78
C ALA A 391 13.07 -16.99 -12.82
N THR A 392 12.35 -16.08 -12.15
CA THR A 392 10.89 -16.14 -12.03
C THR A 392 10.17 -15.30 -13.08
N MET A 393 10.73 -14.17 -13.51
CA MET A 393 10.10 -13.27 -14.49
C MET A 393 11.11 -12.41 -15.26
N PRO A 394 10.71 -11.78 -16.38
CA PRO A 394 11.53 -10.76 -17.04
C PRO A 394 11.92 -9.65 -16.06
N LEU A 395 13.22 -9.41 -15.93
CA LEU A 395 13.80 -8.40 -15.04
C LEU A 395 14.61 -7.40 -15.86
N THR A 396 14.28 -6.11 -15.74
CA THR A 396 15.13 -5.02 -16.19
C THR A 396 15.94 -4.50 -15.00
N THR A 397 17.27 -4.41 -15.14
CA THR A 397 18.13 -3.80 -14.13
C THR A 397 18.74 -2.51 -14.67
N ARG A 398 18.94 -1.52 -13.80
CA ARG A 398 19.49 -0.20 -14.17
C ARG A 398 20.46 0.33 -13.14
N ALA A 399 21.52 0.98 -13.60
CA ALA A 399 22.43 1.72 -12.73
C ALA A 399 21.76 3.01 -12.23
N PHE A 400 21.76 3.21 -10.92
CA PHE A 400 21.26 4.43 -10.27
C PHE A 400 22.36 5.52 -10.28
N GLU A 401 22.65 6.05 -11.46
CA GLU A 401 23.58 7.16 -11.67
C GLU A 401 23.01 8.16 -12.68
N PRO A 402 23.20 9.48 -12.51
CA PRO A 402 22.63 10.47 -13.43
C PRO A 402 22.99 10.24 -14.91
N ALA A 403 24.15 9.67 -15.19
CA ALA A 403 24.58 9.36 -16.56
C ALA A 403 23.83 8.18 -17.19
N ALA A 404 23.26 7.28 -16.38
CA ALA A 404 22.53 6.09 -16.83
C ALA A 404 21.00 6.27 -16.82
N LEU A 405 20.51 7.31 -16.14
CA LEU A 405 19.08 7.60 -16.01
C LEU A 405 18.63 8.60 -17.07
N THR A 406 17.43 8.40 -17.63
CA THR A 406 16.77 9.37 -18.51
C THR A 406 16.66 10.72 -17.80
N ALA A 407 17.14 11.79 -18.44
CA ALA A 407 17.24 13.14 -17.89
C ALA A 407 17.97 13.23 -16.52
N GLY A 408 18.78 12.22 -16.16
CA GLY A 408 19.47 12.13 -14.87
C GLY A 408 18.54 11.97 -13.66
N ASP A 409 17.31 11.51 -13.87
CA ASP A 409 16.29 11.38 -12.84
C ASP A 409 15.59 10.01 -12.89
N ALA A 410 15.49 9.34 -11.73
CA ALA A 410 14.96 7.99 -11.66
C ALA A 410 13.44 7.91 -11.83
N VAL A 411 12.70 8.98 -11.50
CA VAL A 411 11.26 9.03 -11.75
C VAL A 411 11.02 9.14 -13.25
N THR A 412 11.74 10.05 -13.90
CA THR A 412 11.66 10.24 -15.35
C THR A 412 12.08 8.98 -16.10
N ASP A 413 13.18 8.34 -15.70
CA ASP A 413 13.63 7.07 -16.28
C ASP A 413 12.60 5.95 -16.11
N PHE A 414 12.00 5.84 -14.92
CA PHE A 414 11.01 4.83 -14.63
C PHE A 414 9.73 5.02 -15.47
N LEU A 415 9.21 6.25 -15.55
CA LEU A 415 8.04 6.57 -16.36
C LEU A 415 8.32 6.38 -17.86
N THR A 416 9.53 6.72 -18.33
CA THR A 416 9.94 6.50 -19.72
C THR A 416 10.00 5.02 -20.06
N TRP A 417 10.65 4.21 -19.21
CA TRP A 417 10.69 2.76 -19.39
C TRP A 417 9.30 2.12 -19.33
N MET A 418 8.42 2.61 -18.46
CA MET A 418 7.04 2.13 -18.37
C MET A 418 6.24 2.47 -19.63
N ALA A 419 6.40 3.68 -20.18
CA ALA A 419 5.69 4.12 -21.38
C ALA A 419 6.10 3.33 -22.64
N GLY A 420 7.35 2.85 -22.70
CA GLY A 420 7.88 2.18 -23.88
C GLY A 420 7.86 3.13 -25.09
N ASP A 421 7.21 2.74 -26.18
CA ASP A 421 7.02 3.58 -27.37
C ASP A 421 5.84 4.57 -27.25
N GLY A 422 5.08 4.49 -26.14
CA GLY A 422 3.95 5.37 -25.85
C GLY A 422 4.37 6.74 -25.32
N PRO A 423 3.39 7.66 -25.14
CA PRO A 423 3.65 8.94 -24.51
C PRO A 423 4.10 8.75 -23.05
N VAL A 424 5.18 9.43 -22.67
CA VAL A 424 5.67 9.42 -21.27
C VAL A 424 4.77 10.34 -20.43
N PRO A 425 4.22 9.87 -19.30
CA PRO A 425 3.47 10.73 -18.40
C PRO A 425 4.35 11.88 -17.87
N GLU A 426 3.98 13.12 -18.17
CA GLU A 426 4.60 14.30 -17.56
C GLU A 426 4.00 14.54 -16.18
N LEU A 427 4.69 14.09 -15.14
CA LEU A 427 4.23 14.20 -13.75
C LEU A 427 5.10 15.20 -12.97
N PRO A 428 4.52 16.06 -12.12
CA PRO A 428 5.28 16.89 -11.20
C PRO A 428 6.09 15.99 -10.26
N SER A 429 7.41 15.94 -10.47
CA SER A 429 8.30 15.16 -9.61
C SER A 429 8.72 15.98 -8.38
N SER A 430 8.57 15.42 -7.19
CA SER A 430 9.10 16.02 -5.96
C SER A 430 10.53 15.51 -5.70
N ARG A 431 11.54 16.16 -6.29
CA ARG A 431 12.95 15.80 -6.05
C ARG A 431 13.35 16.15 -4.62
N ARG A 432 13.44 15.16 -3.73
CA ARG A 432 13.92 15.36 -2.36
C ARG A 432 15.43 15.18 -2.27
N ASN A 433 16.16 16.29 -2.18
CA ASN A 433 17.61 16.28 -2.05
C ASN A 433 18.00 16.00 -0.58
N GLU A 434 18.06 14.72 -0.25
CA GLU A 434 17.99 14.20 1.12
C GLU A 434 19.32 13.91 1.84
N SER A 435 20.46 14.11 1.17
CA SER A 435 21.76 13.76 1.73
C SER A 435 22.21 14.72 2.84
N LEU A 436 22.77 14.17 3.91
CA LEU A 436 23.48 14.89 4.97
C LEU A 436 24.97 15.05 4.64
N SER A 437 25.59 16.11 5.15
CA SER A 437 27.05 16.22 5.25
C SER A 437 27.61 15.26 6.30
N ALA A 438 28.91 14.98 6.24
CA ALA A 438 29.58 14.13 7.21
C ALA A 438 29.54 14.75 8.63
N GLU A 439 29.59 16.07 8.70
CA GLU A 439 29.46 16.85 9.93
C GLU A 439 28.05 16.71 10.53
N ALA A 440 27.00 16.83 9.71
CA ALA A 440 25.62 16.63 10.16
C ALA A 440 25.40 15.19 10.65
N MET A 441 25.97 14.20 9.96
CA MET A 441 25.95 12.81 10.40
C MET A 441 26.61 12.63 11.77
N GLU A 442 27.73 13.30 12.05
CA GLU A 442 28.42 13.22 13.35
C GLU A 442 27.61 13.86 14.47
N ILE A 443 26.95 14.99 14.23
CA ILE A 443 26.05 15.60 15.22
C ILE A 443 24.88 14.65 15.53
N LEU A 444 24.22 14.13 14.50
CA LEU A 444 23.10 13.19 14.66
C LEU A 444 23.54 11.92 15.40
N ARG A 445 24.69 11.35 15.06
CA ARG A 445 25.25 10.18 15.74
C ARG A 445 25.56 10.49 17.20
N SER A 446 26.20 11.62 17.49
CA SER A 446 26.50 12.04 18.87
C SER A 446 25.21 12.21 19.67
N TYR A 447 24.20 12.85 19.08
CA TYR A 447 22.88 13.02 19.67
C TYR A 447 22.26 11.68 20.07
N ARG A 448 22.21 10.72 19.13
CA ARG A 448 21.70 9.36 19.37
C ARG A 448 22.48 8.64 20.48
N ARG A 449 23.81 8.67 20.44
CA ARG A 449 24.64 8.02 21.46
C ARG A 449 24.48 8.62 22.85
N THR A 450 24.24 9.92 22.94
CA THR A 450 24.10 10.61 24.23
C THR A 450 22.72 10.44 24.84
N LEU A 451 21.65 10.59 24.03
CA LEU A 451 20.27 10.56 24.55
C LEU A 451 19.60 9.18 24.47
N TYR A 452 20.09 8.32 23.58
CA TYR A 452 19.53 7.00 23.31
C TYR A 452 20.60 5.89 23.30
N PRO A 453 21.52 5.82 24.29
CA PRO A 453 22.62 4.86 24.29
C PRO A 453 22.16 3.39 24.22
N ASP A 454 20.96 3.10 24.75
CA ASP A 454 20.41 1.74 24.82
C ASP A 454 19.26 1.49 23.83
N ARG A 455 18.94 2.45 22.95
CA ARG A 455 17.82 2.33 21.99
C ARG A 455 18.30 2.32 20.55
N GLU A 456 19.00 1.27 20.16
CA GLU A 456 19.48 1.07 18.78
C GLU A 456 18.40 0.46 17.88
N ASP A 457 18.50 0.67 16.57
CA ASP A 457 17.53 0.25 15.54
C ASP A 457 16.10 0.78 15.74
N VAL A 458 15.94 1.90 16.45
CA VAL A 458 14.63 2.53 16.72
C VAL A 458 14.62 3.98 16.21
N PHE A 459 13.78 4.25 15.22
CA PHE A 459 13.52 5.62 14.75
C PHE A 459 12.79 6.42 15.83
N THR A 460 13.24 7.65 16.06
CA THR A 460 12.60 8.58 16.99
C THR A 460 12.22 9.89 16.30
N GLN A 461 11.10 10.50 16.71
CA GLN A 461 10.55 11.70 16.05
C GLN A 461 11.50 12.90 16.12
N ASP A 462 12.17 13.03 17.25
CA ASP A 462 13.21 14.04 17.49
C ASP A 462 14.46 13.81 16.62
N SER A 463 14.87 12.57 16.33
CA SER A 463 15.96 12.29 15.37
C SER A 463 15.58 12.71 13.94
N ILE A 464 14.33 12.48 13.54
CA ILE A 464 13.79 12.95 12.25
C ILE A 464 13.74 14.49 12.20
N ARG A 465 13.31 15.13 13.29
CA ARG A 465 13.28 16.59 13.41
C ARG A 465 14.69 17.19 13.36
N LEU A 466 15.63 16.61 14.10
CA LEU A 466 17.03 17.02 14.13
C LEU A 466 17.65 16.90 12.74
N ARG A 467 17.40 15.81 11.99
CA ARG A 467 17.84 15.68 10.60
C ARG A 467 17.39 16.85 9.74
N ARG A 468 16.12 17.24 9.81
CA ARG A 468 15.59 18.37 9.02
C ARG A 468 16.29 19.68 9.39
N LEU A 469 16.43 19.93 10.69
CA LEU A 469 17.10 21.14 11.19
C LEU A 469 18.57 21.18 10.74
N LEU A 470 19.29 20.05 10.81
CA LEU A 470 20.65 19.94 10.31
C LEU A 470 20.75 20.21 8.81
N GLN A 471 19.82 19.69 8.01
CA GLN A 471 19.78 19.95 6.56
C GLN A 471 19.59 21.44 6.25
N GLU A 472 18.74 22.13 7.02
CA GLU A 472 18.51 23.57 6.90
C GLU A 472 19.75 24.37 7.29
N MET A 473 20.38 24.04 8.43
CA MET A 473 21.58 24.76 8.89
C MET A 473 22.78 24.52 7.97
N ASP A 474 22.98 23.29 7.53
CA ASP A 474 24.10 22.92 6.65
C ASP A 474 24.00 23.62 5.28
N ALA A 475 22.77 23.89 4.82
CA ALA A 475 22.53 24.67 3.60
C ALA A 475 22.90 26.16 3.74
N ARG A 476 22.97 26.71 4.97
CA ARG A 476 23.37 28.09 5.23
C ARG A 476 24.89 28.27 5.36
N LEU A 477 25.65 27.19 5.49
CA LEU A 477 27.10 27.27 5.69
C LEU A 477 27.86 27.59 4.38
N PRO A 478 28.82 28.53 4.39
CA PRO A 478 29.65 28.83 3.23
C PRO A 478 30.54 27.64 2.84
N GLY A 479 30.65 27.36 1.54
CA GLY A 479 31.43 26.25 0.97
C GLY A 479 31.33 26.21 -0.57
N PRO A 480 32.16 25.43 -1.28
CA PRO A 480 32.22 25.43 -2.74
C PRO A 480 30.87 25.02 -3.36
N GLN A 481 30.10 26.02 -3.81
CA GLN A 481 28.89 25.99 -4.65
C GLN A 481 27.92 24.79 -4.51
N GLY A 482 27.70 24.27 -3.30
CA GLY A 482 26.70 23.24 -3.04
C GLY A 482 26.78 22.65 -1.64
N LYS A 483 25.69 22.01 -1.20
CA LYS A 483 25.65 21.20 0.04
C LYS A 483 26.86 20.26 0.08
N ALA A 484 27.71 20.37 1.11
CA ALA A 484 28.85 19.48 1.29
C ALA A 484 28.35 18.03 1.44
N ARG A 485 28.65 17.17 0.47
CA ARG A 485 28.26 15.75 0.53
C ARG A 485 29.27 14.98 1.37
N ALA A 486 28.77 14.11 2.24
CA ALA A 486 29.63 13.16 2.94
C ALA A 486 30.45 12.35 1.92
N THR A 487 31.72 12.12 2.24
CA THR A 487 32.65 11.36 1.39
C THR A 487 33.37 10.33 2.24
N LEU A 488 33.44 9.09 1.75
CA LEU A 488 34.18 8.01 2.42
C LEU A 488 35.69 8.29 2.39
N TRP A 489 36.41 7.78 3.39
CA TRP A 489 37.86 7.64 3.25
C TRP A 489 38.18 6.66 2.10
N PRO A 490 39.27 6.90 1.33
CA PRO A 490 39.64 6.02 0.22
C PRO A 490 39.72 4.54 0.60
N GLU A 491 40.33 4.23 1.74
CA GLU A 491 40.46 2.87 2.23
C GLU A 491 39.11 2.21 2.59
N VAL A 492 38.12 2.98 3.03
CA VAL A 492 36.78 2.47 3.34
C VAL A 492 35.96 2.29 2.07
N ARG A 493 36.16 3.16 1.08
CA ARG A 493 35.63 2.97 -0.29
C ARG A 493 36.20 1.70 -0.91
N ASP A 494 37.51 1.48 -0.81
CA ASP A 494 38.17 0.27 -1.34
C ASP A 494 37.72 -0.99 -0.59
N LEU A 495 37.55 -0.93 0.73
CA LEU A 495 36.96 -2.02 1.51
C LEU A 495 35.53 -2.37 1.02
N ALA A 496 34.70 -1.37 0.72
CA ALA A 496 33.35 -1.58 0.19
C ALA A 496 33.39 -2.21 -1.21
N ILE A 497 34.33 -1.80 -2.06
CA ILE A 497 34.56 -2.40 -3.40
C ILE A 497 34.94 -3.87 -3.25
N LEU A 498 35.98 -4.17 -2.46
CA LEU A 498 36.51 -5.53 -2.34
C LEU A 498 35.50 -6.51 -1.74
N ARG A 499 34.72 -6.08 -0.73
CA ARG A 499 33.65 -6.90 -0.14
C ARG A 499 32.51 -7.21 -1.11
N ASN A 500 32.38 -6.44 -2.18
CA ASN A 500 31.33 -6.57 -3.19
C ASN A 500 31.89 -6.86 -4.59
N ALA A 501 33.16 -7.24 -4.72
CA ALA A 501 33.81 -7.38 -6.03
C ALA A 501 33.15 -8.47 -6.90
N ALA A 502 32.86 -9.63 -6.30
CA ALA A 502 32.17 -10.72 -6.99
C ALA A 502 30.74 -10.32 -7.40
N ASP A 503 30.04 -9.62 -6.51
CA ASP A 503 28.70 -9.10 -6.76
C ASP A 503 28.69 -8.08 -7.92
N LEU A 504 29.60 -7.11 -7.91
CA LEU A 504 29.76 -6.11 -8.98
C LEU A 504 30.13 -6.73 -10.32
N ALA A 505 30.99 -7.75 -10.33
CA ALA A 505 31.35 -8.47 -11.55
C ALA A 505 30.14 -9.20 -12.14
N GLU A 506 29.39 -9.92 -11.31
CA GLU A 506 28.19 -10.64 -11.77
C GLU A 506 27.08 -9.68 -12.24
N LEU A 507 26.84 -8.58 -11.51
CA LEU A 507 25.90 -7.54 -11.95
C LEU A 507 26.23 -6.99 -13.34
N ARG A 508 27.51 -6.81 -13.63
CA ARG A 508 27.98 -6.38 -14.96
C ARG A 508 27.80 -7.48 -15.99
N ASP A 509 28.33 -8.67 -15.71
CA ASP A 509 28.50 -9.74 -16.70
C ASP A 509 27.18 -10.47 -17.01
N THR A 510 26.29 -10.62 -16.02
CA THR A 510 25.01 -11.33 -16.15
C THR A 510 23.83 -10.38 -16.38
N PHE A 511 23.81 -9.23 -15.69
CA PHE A 511 22.66 -8.32 -15.70
C PHE A 511 22.90 -7.03 -16.50
N GLY A 512 24.11 -6.82 -17.03
CA GLY A 512 24.44 -5.66 -17.85
C GLY A 512 24.56 -4.34 -17.07
N VAL A 513 24.62 -4.39 -15.74
CA VAL A 513 24.70 -3.19 -14.90
C VAL A 513 26.15 -2.73 -14.77
N THR A 514 26.48 -1.68 -15.50
CA THR A 514 27.80 -1.04 -15.44
C THR A 514 27.70 0.34 -14.81
N PHE A 515 28.56 0.60 -13.83
CA PHE A 515 28.70 1.91 -13.21
C PHE A 515 29.81 2.71 -13.90
N SER A 516 29.63 4.04 -13.96
CA SER A 516 30.51 4.92 -14.73
C SER A 516 31.93 5.05 -14.17
N ASP A 517 32.13 4.75 -12.89
CA ASP A 517 33.43 4.82 -12.21
C ASP A 517 34.25 3.53 -12.46
N PRO A 518 35.30 3.57 -13.31
CA PRO A 518 36.08 2.38 -13.64
C PRO A 518 36.85 1.83 -12.43
N ALA A 519 37.14 2.66 -11.42
CA ALA A 519 37.86 2.22 -10.23
C ALA A 519 37.03 1.29 -9.34
N LEU A 520 35.72 1.13 -9.59
CA LEU A 520 34.89 0.10 -8.97
C LEU A 520 35.25 -1.32 -9.43
N TYR A 521 35.91 -1.46 -10.57
CA TYR A 521 36.24 -2.76 -11.19
C TYR A 521 37.74 -3.10 -11.10
N ASP A 522 38.58 -2.19 -10.59
CA ASP A 522 40.00 -2.41 -10.41
C ASP A 522 40.29 -2.91 -8.98
N THR A 523 40.04 -4.21 -8.76
CA THR A 523 40.22 -4.86 -7.45
C THR A 523 41.69 -4.90 -7.03
N ALA A 524 42.61 -5.09 -7.97
CA ALA A 524 44.05 -5.12 -7.68
C ALA A 524 44.54 -3.77 -7.12
N ALA A 525 44.14 -2.66 -7.73
CA ALA A 525 44.50 -1.34 -7.21
C ALA A 525 43.80 -1.03 -5.88
N ALA A 526 42.56 -1.49 -5.68
CA ALA A 526 41.86 -1.36 -4.40
C ALA A 526 42.54 -2.17 -3.27
N GLU A 527 42.99 -3.40 -3.56
CA GLU A 527 43.77 -4.23 -2.62
C GLU A 527 45.08 -3.56 -2.22
N ALA A 528 45.84 -3.06 -3.19
CA ALA A 528 47.10 -2.36 -2.94
C ALA A 528 46.90 -1.14 -2.03
N ARG A 529 45.94 -0.27 -2.35
CA ARG A 529 45.63 0.93 -1.54
C ARG A 529 45.14 0.59 -0.14
N LEU A 530 44.32 -0.45 0.01
CA LEU A 530 43.82 -0.89 1.33
C LEU A 530 44.95 -1.48 2.19
N ALA A 531 45.88 -2.23 1.58
CA ALA A 531 47.05 -2.76 2.27
C ALA A 531 47.97 -1.64 2.75
N GLU A 532 48.24 -0.63 1.90
CA GLU A 532 49.06 0.54 2.22
C GLU A 532 48.44 1.41 3.33
N SER A 533 47.10 1.50 3.40
CA SER A 533 46.43 2.35 4.39
C SER A 533 46.54 1.83 5.83
N GLY A 534 46.94 0.56 6.02
CA GLY A 534 47.00 -0.07 7.34
C GLY A 534 45.67 -0.07 8.09
N LEU A 535 44.54 -0.13 7.38
CA LEU A 535 43.20 -0.05 7.99
C LEU A 535 42.97 -1.24 8.93
N LYS A 536 42.83 -0.96 10.23
CA LYS A 536 42.47 -1.96 11.24
C LYS A 536 40.96 -1.93 11.48
N LEU A 537 40.31 -3.07 11.27
CA LEU A 537 38.88 -3.23 11.51
C LEU A 537 38.61 -3.46 13.01
N SER A 538 37.98 -2.49 13.66
CA SER A 538 37.48 -2.64 15.03
C SER A 538 36.03 -3.14 15.03
N ALA A 539 35.59 -3.76 16.12
CA ALA A 539 34.19 -4.16 16.27
C ALA A 539 33.22 -2.96 16.23
N ASN A 540 33.64 -1.81 16.77
CA ASN A 540 32.87 -0.57 16.80
C ASN A 540 33.69 0.56 16.16
N PRO A 541 33.59 0.81 14.84
CA PRO A 541 34.27 1.93 14.21
C PRO A 541 33.70 3.28 14.64
N SER A 542 34.55 4.31 14.60
CA SER A 542 34.08 5.69 14.71
C SER A 542 33.67 6.21 13.33
N LEU A 543 32.69 7.11 13.30
CA LEU A 543 32.26 7.73 12.04
C LEU A 543 33.41 8.48 11.35
N ARG A 544 34.31 9.10 12.13
CA ARG A 544 35.54 9.75 11.63
C ARG A 544 36.50 8.81 10.92
N ARG A 545 36.44 7.50 11.19
CA ARG A 545 37.23 6.49 10.46
C ARG A 545 36.58 6.08 9.15
N ILE A 546 35.30 6.41 8.94
CA ILE A 546 34.50 6.01 7.79
C ILE A 546 34.31 7.14 6.79
N VAL A 547 33.94 8.32 7.26
CA VAL A 547 33.76 9.52 6.43
C VAL A 547 34.75 10.61 6.81
N ARG A 548 35.09 11.43 5.82
CA ARG A 548 35.92 12.63 6.00
C ARG A 548 35.08 13.71 6.68
N ILE A 549 35.48 14.10 7.90
CA ILE A 549 34.82 15.15 8.70
C ILE A 549 35.78 16.31 8.90
N SER A 550 35.37 17.52 8.49
CA SER A 550 36.08 18.76 8.78
C SER A 550 35.74 19.25 10.18
N SER A 551 36.74 19.29 11.07
CA SER A 551 36.54 19.80 12.44
C SER A 551 36.02 21.25 12.45
N ARG A 552 36.53 22.10 11.54
CA ARG A 552 36.07 23.49 11.41
C ARG A 552 34.61 23.56 10.97
N ARG A 553 34.20 22.77 9.98
CA ARG A 553 32.82 22.78 9.49
C ARG A 553 31.86 22.18 10.51
N LEU A 554 32.29 21.15 11.23
CA LEU A 554 31.53 20.54 12.32
C LEU A 554 31.22 21.57 13.42
N GLU A 555 32.23 22.33 13.84
CA GLU A 555 32.07 23.41 14.82
C GLU A 555 31.13 24.50 14.32
N GLN A 556 31.27 24.94 13.06
CA GLN A 556 30.36 25.91 12.45
C GLN A 556 28.92 25.41 12.44
N LEU A 557 28.68 24.17 12.00
CA LEU A 557 27.34 23.58 11.96
C LEU A 557 26.72 23.48 13.35
N HIS A 558 27.53 23.09 14.35
CA HIS A 558 27.10 23.02 15.74
C HIS A 558 26.67 24.40 16.27
N MET A 559 27.45 25.45 16.01
CA MET A 559 27.12 26.81 16.47
C MET A 559 25.87 27.37 15.78
N HIS A 560 25.65 27.09 14.50
CA HIS A 560 24.43 27.50 13.80
C HIS A 560 23.20 26.76 14.34
N LEU A 561 23.34 25.46 14.62
CA LEU A 561 22.29 24.67 15.26
C LEU A 561 21.90 25.24 16.62
N LEU A 562 22.89 25.56 17.47
CA LEU A 562 22.63 26.17 18.78
C LEU A 562 21.98 27.55 18.66
N HIS A 563 22.46 28.39 17.75
CA HIS A 563 21.91 29.72 17.52
C HIS A 563 20.44 29.66 17.08
N GLU A 564 20.10 28.77 16.12
CA GLU A 564 18.70 28.58 15.67
C GLU A 564 17.79 28.13 16.81
N LEU A 565 18.27 27.24 17.69
CA LEU A 565 17.50 26.77 18.86
C LEU A 565 17.30 27.87 19.92
N VAL A 566 18.21 28.85 19.99
CA VAL A 566 18.09 30.02 20.88
C VAL A 566 17.12 31.07 20.29
N GLU A 567 17.20 31.36 19.00
CA GLU A 567 16.36 32.38 18.35
C GLU A 567 14.91 31.92 18.13
N LYS A 568 14.70 30.63 17.91
CA LYS A 568 13.37 30.02 17.75
C LYS A 568 13.13 29.03 18.89
N PRO A 569 12.90 29.51 20.12
CA PRO A 569 12.48 28.61 21.18
C PRO A 569 11.23 27.86 20.71
N PRO A 570 11.12 26.55 20.98
CA PRO A 570 9.92 25.80 20.60
C PRO A 570 8.71 26.54 21.17
N HIS A 571 7.69 26.80 20.34
CA HIS A 571 6.39 27.23 20.84
C HIS A 571 5.99 26.26 21.96
N ALA A 572 5.93 26.79 23.18
CA ALA A 572 5.64 26.05 24.40
C ALA A 572 4.21 25.52 24.39
#